data_AF-A0A3S0EH32-F1
#
_entry.id   AF-A0A3S0EH32-F1
#
_cell.length_a   1.000
_cell.length_b   1.000
_cell.length_c   1.000
_cell.angle_alpha   90.00
_cell.angle_beta   90.00
_cell.angle_gamma   90.00
#
_symmetry.space_group_name_H-M   'P 1'
#
loop_
_entity.id
_entity.type
_entity.pdbx_description
1 polymer ?
#
loop_
_entity_poly.entity_id
_entity_poly.type
_entity_poly.pdbx_seq_one_letter_code
_entity_poly.pdbx_strand_id
1 'polypeptide(L)'
;MQHVGIGLAHWAYLLGVAAIVLTMILRLNVVVPSILATFLVALAWNGNPVAALGSVFSASLVAAKELFNIFLVIALMTALLNALRTLGSDIRMVQPFRSVMTNGHVAYFILAAITYVISLFFWPTPAVPLVSAVLLPAAIAAGLSPLGGAVAIAIAGQGMALSS
;
A
#
# COMPACT_ATOMS: atom_id res chain seq x y z
N MET A 1 -22.22 15.01 24.72
CA MET A 1 -21.00 14.93 23.88
C MET A 1 -19.80 15.05 24.83
N GLN A 2 -19.15 13.94 25.17
CA GLN A 2 -17.92 14.02 25.98
C GLN A 2 -16.80 14.54 25.06
N HIS A 3 -16.33 15.75 25.32
CA HIS A 3 -15.11 16.25 24.70
C HIS A 3 -13.96 15.38 25.21
N VAL A 4 -13.48 14.45 24.38
CA VAL A 4 -12.20 13.77 24.62
C VAL A 4 -11.13 14.83 24.41
N GLY A 5 -10.67 15.42 25.51
CA GLY A 5 -9.53 16.32 25.50
C GLY A 5 -8.27 15.58 25.07
N ILE A 6 -7.41 16.26 24.32
CA ILE A 6 -6.08 15.76 23.94
C ILE A 6 -5.23 15.50 25.20
N GLY A 7 -5.22 14.25 25.65
CA GLY A 7 -4.44 13.81 26.81
C GLY A 7 -3.01 13.37 26.47
N LEU A 8 -2.24 13.02 27.51
CA LEU A 8 -0.84 12.56 27.40
C LEU A 8 -0.67 11.38 26.43
N ALA A 9 -1.61 10.43 26.39
CA ALA A 9 -1.56 9.29 25.48
C ALA A 9 -1.61 9.71 23.99
N HIS A 10 -2.32 10.78 23.65
CA HIS A 10 -2.41 11.27 22.27
C HIS A 10 -1.08 11.88 21.80
N TRP A 11 -0.42 12.65 22.67
CA TRP A 11 0.91 13.20 22.40
C TRP A 11 1.98 12.12 22.34
N ALA A 12 1.92 11.13 23.25
CA ALA A 12 2.80 9.97 23.21
C ALA A 12 2.63 9.18 21.90
N TYR A 13 1.39 9.02 21.43
CA TYR A 13 1.10 8.37 20.15
C TYR A 13 1.66 9.16 18.97
N LEU A 14 1.40 10.47 18.91
CA LEU A 14 1.85 11.32 17.81
C LEU A 14 3.38 11.38 17.73
N LEU A 15 4.07 11.52 18.87
CA LEU A 15 5.53 11.47 18.93
C LEU A 15 6.06 10.08 18.55
N GLY A 16 5.40 9.01 19.00
CA GLY A 16 5.73 7.64 18.63
C GLY A 16 5.66 7.39 17.12
N VAL A 17 4.56 7.84 16.49
CA VAL A 17 4.38 7.75 15.03
C VAL A 17 5.44 8.59 14.30
N ALA A 18 5.72 9.82 14.76
CA ALA A 18 6.77 10.65 14.18
C ALA A 18 8.15 9.99 14.26
N ALA A 19 8.48 9.37 15.40
CA ALA A 19 9.73 8.63 15.58
C ALA A 19 9.81 7.41 14.65
N ILE A 20 8.71 6.67 14.49
CA ILE A 20 8.61 5.54 13.54
C ILE A 20 8.84 6.03 12.10
N VAL A 21 8.17 7.08 11.66
CA VAL A 21 8.34 7.64 10.31
C VAL A 21 9.76 8.15 10.10
N LEU A 22 10.34 8.86 11.09
CA LEU A 22 11.71 9.36 11.01
C LEU A 22 12.71 8.20 10.89
N THR A 23 12.54 7.14 11.68
CA THR A 23 13.40 5.95 11.60
C THR A 23 13.26 5.22 10.27
N MET A 24 12.07 5.18 9.66
CA MET A 24 11.88 4.68 8.30
C MET A 24 12.61 5.52 7.25
N ILE A 25 12.53 6.86 7.34
CA ILE A 25 13.23 7.78 6.42
C ILE A 25 14.74 7.60 6.52
N LEU A 26 15.26 7.45 7.75
CA LEU A 26 16.68 7.19 8.03
C LEU A 26 17.11 5.74 7.72
N ARG A 27 16.18 4.89 7.23
CA ARG A 27 16.40 3.46 6.93
C ARG A 27 16.94 2.68 8.13
N LEU A 28 16.55 3.07 9.33
CA LEU A 28 16.91 2.43 10.61
C LEU A 28 15.88 1.35 11.00
N ASN A 29 16.23 0.55 12.00
CA ASN A 29 15.32 -0.48 12.52
C ASN A 29 14.12 0.15 13.25
N VAL A 30 12.92 -0.08 12.71
CA VAL A 30 11.65 0.49 13.19
C VAL A 30 11.08 -0.26 14.41
N VAL A 31 11.55 -1.49 14.66
CA VAL A 31 11.00 -2.36 15.71
C VAL A 31 11.20 -1.78 17.11
N VAL A 32 12.37 -1.20 17.39
CA VAL A 32 12.66 -0.63 18.71
C VAL A 32 11.78 0.61 18.98
N PRO A 33 11.70 1.61 18.07
CA PRO A 33 10.76 2.72 18.20
C PRO A 33 9.30 2.29 18.35
N SER A 34 8.84 1.26 17.63
CA SER A 34 7.43 0.84 17.69
C SER A 34 7.06 0.16 19.01
N ILE A 35 7.96 -0.67 19.55
CA ILE A 35 7.79 -1.28 20.89
C ILE A 35 7.75 -0.19 21.96
N LEU A 36 8.70 0.76 21.93
CA LEU A 36 8.76 1.86 22.89
C LEU A 36 7.54 2.78 22.78
N ALA A 37 7.12 3.15 21.56
CA ALA A 37 5.94 3.96 21.35
C ALA A 37 4.67 3.28 21.90
N THR A 38 4.48 1.99 21.60
CA THR A 38 3.35 1.20 22.11
C THR A 38 3.34 1.15 23.64
N PHE A 39 4.51 0.92 24.25
CA PHE A 39 4.66 0.92 25.70
C PHE A 39 4.34 2.29 26.31
N LEU A 40 4.89 3.38 25.77
CA LEU A 40 4.68 4.74 26.29
C LEU A 40 3.22 5.20 26.17
N VAL A 41 2.56 4.86 25.07
CA VAL A 41 1.13 5.13 24.88
C VAL A 41 0.31 4.33 25.90
N ALA A 42 0.59 3.04 26.05
CA ALA A 42 -0.13 2.18 27.00
C ALA A 42 0.12 2.60 28.46
N LEU A 43 1.31 3.10 28.78
CA LEU A 43 1.65 3.63 30.10
C LEU A 43 0.91 4.95 30.37
N ALA A 44 0.89 5.86 29.40
CA ALA A 44 0.16 7.12 29.51
C ALA A 44 -1.37 6.92 29.61
N TRP A 45 -1.88 5.79 29.10
CA TRP A 45 -3.29 5.43 29.19
C TRP A 45 -3.65 4.72 30.50
N ASN A 46 -2.89 3.71 30.90
CA ASN A 46 -3.23 2.83 32.03
C ASN A 46 -2.56 3.23 33.36
N GLY A 47 -1.50 4.05 33.34
CA GLY A 47 -0.72 4.44 34.52
C GLY A 47 0.09 3.31 35.19
N ASN A 48 -0.07 2.05 34.76
CA ASN A 48 0.59 0.89 35.34
C ASN A 48 1.65 0.31 34.37
N PRO A 49 2.95 0.25 34.75
CA PRO A 49 4.02 -0.27 33.90
C PRO A 49 3.88 -1.76 33.56
N VAL A 50 3.31 -2.57 34.45
CA VAL A 50 3.10 -4.01 34.19
C VAL A 50 2.03 -4.20 33.11
N ALA A 51 0.94 -3.43 33.18
CA ALA A 51 -0.11 -3.44 32.17
C ALA A 51 0.38 -2.91 30.81
N ALA A 52 1.27 -1.90 30.82
CA ALA A 52 1.87 -1.35 29.61
C ALA A 52 2.78 -2.36 28.89
N LEU A 53 3.57 -3.15 29.64
CA LEU A 53 4.35 -4.25 29.06
C LEU A 53 3.44 -5.30 28.42
N GLY A 54 2.37 -5.72 29.11
CA GLY A 54 1.38 -6.65 28.54
C GLY A 54 0.72 -6.12 27.27
N SER A 55 0.50 -4.81 27.18
CA SER A 55 -0.09 -4.15 26.02
C SER A 55 0.78 -4.24 24.76
N VAL A 56 2.12 -4.32 24.87
CA VAL A 56 3.02 -4.52 23.71
C VAL A 56 2.79 -5.88 23.06
N PHE A 57 2.65 -6.94 23.88
CA PHE A 57 2.36 -8.29 23.39
C PHE A 57 0.94 -8.37 22.82
N SER A 58 -0.05 -7.83 23.52
CA SER A 58 -1.44 -7.78 23.04
C SER A 58 -1.56 -6.97 21.75
N ALA A 59 -0.85 -5.86 21.61
CA ALA A 59 -0.83 -5.06 20.38
C ALA A 59 -0.30 -5.87 19.19
N SER A 60 0.67 -6.76 19.42
CA SER A 60 1.19 -7.66 18.36
C SER A 60 0.12 -8.66 17.90
N LEU A 61 -0.67 -9.22 18.83
CA LEU A 61 -1.78 -10.11 18.50
C LEU A 61 -2.92 -9.37 17.78
N VAL A 62 -3.23 -8.13 18.21
CA VAL A 62 -4.20 -7.27 17.54
C VAL A 62 -3.73 -6.96 16.11
N ALA A 63 -2.47 -6.54 15.93
CA ALA A 63 -1.90 -6.28 14.61
C ALA A 63 -1.95 -7.51 13.70
N ALA A 64 -1.65 -8.71 14.23
CA ALA A 64 -1.74 -9.96 13.48
C ALA A 64 -3.18 -10.27 13.04
N LYS A 65 -4.17 -10.00 13.91
CA LYS A 65 -5.59 -10.18 13.58
C LYS A 65 -6.06 -9.22 12.49
N GLU A 66 -5.69 -7.94 12.58
CA GLU A 66 -6.02 -6.94 11.55
C GLU A 66 -5.37 -7.29 10.20
N LEU A 67 -4.11 -7.76 10.22
CA LEU A 67 -3.43 -8.21 9.01
C LEU A 67 -4.07 -9.47 8.40
N PHE A 68 -4.58 -10.39 9.23
CA PHE A 68 -5.28 -11.58 8.75
C PHE A 68 -6.53 -11.22 7.93
N ASN A 69 -7.29 -10.20 8.35
CA ASN A 69 -8.43 -9.71 7.59
C ASN A 69 -8.01 -9.22 6.19
N ILE A 70 -6.90 -8.47 6.11
CA ILE A 70 -6.32 -8.02 4.84
C ILE A 70 -5.88 -9.22 3.99
N PHE A 71 -5.21 -10.22 4.57
CA PHE A 71 -4.81 -11.43 3.85
C PHE A 71 -6.00 -12.22 3.30
N LEU A 72 -7.09 -12.32 4.05
CA LEU A 72 -8.31 -12.97 3.59
C LEU A 72 -8.89 -12.27 2.35
N VAL A 73 -8.99 -10.93 2.39
CA VAL A 73 -9.47 -10.13 1.27
C VAL A 73 -8.55 -10.30 0.05
N ILE A 74 -7.23 -10.21 0.21
CA ILE A 74 -6.26 -10.42 -0.88
C ILE A 74 -6.36 -11.84 -1.44
N ALA A 75 -6.53 -12.87 -0.59
CA ALA A 75 -6.68 -14.25 -1.03
C ALA A 75 -7.94 -14.43 -1.92
N LEU A 76 -9.07 -13.84 -1.52
CA LEU A 76 -10.29 -13.88 -2.32
C LEU A 76 -10.15 -13.11 -3.64
N MET A 77 -9.54 -11.92 -3.60
CA MET A 77 -9.31 -11.11 -4.81
C MET A 77 -8.32 -11.76 -5.77
N THR A 78 -7.25 -12.36 -5.25
CA THR A 78 -6.27 -13.12 -6.07
C THR A 78 -6.90 -14.37 -6.67
N ALA A 79 -7.79 -15.07 -5.96
CA ALA A 79 -8.56 -16.18 -6.50
C ALA A 79 -9.50 -15.73 -7.64
N LEU A 80 -10.23 -14.62 -7.45
CA LEU A 80 -11.08 -14.01 -8.47
C LEU A 80 -10.26 -13.63 -9.71
N LEU A 81 -9.13 -12.96 -9.52
CA LEU A 81 -8.19 -12.61 -10.59
C LEU A 81 -7.66 -13.82 -11.35
N ASN A 82 -7.30 -14.89 -10.64
CA ASN A 82 -6.85 -16.12 -11.27
C ASN A 82 -7.98 -16.77 -12.08
N ALA A 83 -9.23 -16.72 -11.61
CA ALA A 83 -10.38 -17.17 -12.40
C ALA A 83 -10.66 -16.29 -13.63
N LEU A 84 -10.39 -14.98 -13.57
CA LEU A 84 -10.48 -14.09 -14.73
C LEU A 84 -9.35 -14.32 -15.73
N ARG A 85 -8.16 -14.67 -15.24
CA ARG A 85 -6.98 -15.02 -16.04
C ARG A 85 -7.19 -16.27 -16.87
N THR A 86 -7.82 -17.31 -16.32
CA THR A 86 -8.11 -18.53 -17.10
C THR A 86 -9.06 -18.27 -18.27
N LEU A 87 -9.90 -17.23 -18.18
CA LEU A 87 -10.76 -16.76 -19.25
C LEU A 87 -10.04 -15.81 -20.24
N GLY A 88 -8.80 -15.39 -19.95
CA GLY A 88 -8.05 -14.39 -20.70
C GLY A 88 -8.65 -12.98 -20.65
N SER A 89 -9.59 -12.74 -19.74
CA SER A 89 -10.36 -11.49 -19.67
C SER A 89 -9.49 -10.32 -19.18
N ASP A 90 -8.57 -10.59 -18.26
CA ASP A 90 -7.65 -9.60 -17.68
C ASP A 90 -6.69 -9.00 -18.72
N ILE A 91 -6.21 -9.80 -19.67
CA ILE A 91 -5.37 -9.31 -20.78
C ILE A 91 -6.23 -8.56 -21.81
N ARG A 92 -7.40 -9.12 -22.16
CA ARG A 92 -8.29 -8.58 -23.20
C ARG A 92 -8.87 -7.22 -22.81
N MET A 93 -9.12 -7.02 -21.52
CA MET A 93 -9.59 -5.76 -20.94
C MET A 93 -8.57 -4.62 -21.12
N VAL A 94 -7.27 -4.92 -21.11
CA VAL A 94 -6.21 -3.91 -21.13
C VAL A 94 -5.63 -3.70 -22.54
N GLN A 95 -5.78 -4.68 -23.42
CA GLN A 95 -5.31 -4.63 -24.80
C GLN A 95 -5.76 -3.42 -25.65
N PRO A 96 -7.01 -2.89 -25.59
CA PRO A 96 -7.44 -1.80 -26.46
C PRO A 96 -6.69 -0.49 -26.20
N PHE A 97 -6.17 -0.30 -24.99
CA PHE A 97 -5.44 0.92 -24.62
C PHE A 97 -4.10 1.06 -25.35
N ARG A 98 -3.58 -0.02 -25.93
CA ARG A 98 -2.38 0.04 -26.80
C ARG A 98 -2.59 0.97 -27.99
N SER A 99 -3.82 1.04 -28.53
CA SER A 99 -4.15 1.89 -29.70
C SER A 99 -4.10 3.39 -29.39
N VAL A 100 -4.29 3.76 -28.12
CA VAL A 100 -4.39 5.16 -27.69
C VAL A 100 -2.99 5.74 -27.35
N MET A 101 -1.96 4.90 -27.30
CA MET A 101 -0.58 5.30 -27.02
C MET A 101 0.12 5.81 -28.28
N THR A 102 -0.05 7.10 -28.58
CA THR A 102 0.47 7.72 -29.81
C THR A 102 1.87 8.32 -29.66
N ASN A 103 2.25 8.76 -28.46
CA ASN A 103 3.55 9.36 -28.14
C ASN A 103 3.96 9.03 -26.70
N GLY A 104 5.25 9.08 -26.37
CA GLY A 104 5.81 8.73 -25.06
C GLY A 104 5.17 9.50 -23.89
N HIS A 105 4.90 10.80 -24.04
CA HIS A 105 4.23 11.59 -23.00
C HIS A 105 2.80 11.12 -22.73
N VAL A 106 2.04 10.85 -23.80
CA VAL A 106 0.66 10.34 -23.71
C VAL A 106 0.67 8.93 -23.11
N ALA A 107 1.62 8.10 -23.54
CA ALA A 107 1.81 6.76 -23.01
C ALA A 107 2.11 6.77 -21.51
N TYR A 108 2.91 7.72 -20.99
CA TYR A 108 3.17 7.86 -19.56
C TYR A 108 1.88 8.06 -18.74
N PHE A 109 1.04 9.02 -19.15
CA PHE A 109 -0.21 9.32 -18.44
C PHE A 109 -1.24 8.20 -18.57
N ILE A 110 -1.36 7.60 -19.77
CA ILE A 110 -2.25 6.46 -19.98
C ILE A 110 -1.82 5.27 -19.13
N LEU A 111 -0.52 4.97 -19.10
CA LEU A 111 0.02 3.88 -18.29
C LEU A 111 -0.26 4.11 -16.80
N ALA A 112 0.02 5.32 -16.30
CA ALA A 112 -0.28 5.68 -14.91
C ALA A 112 -1.78 5.59 -14.58
N ALA A 113 -2.66 6.15 -15.43
CA ALA A 113 -4.10 6.13 -15.21
C ALA A 113 -4.66 4.70 -15.19
N ILE A 114 -4.26 3.87 -16.16
CA ILE A 114 -4.70 2.48 -16.24
C ILE A 114 -4.15 1.67 -15.08
N THR A 115 -2.86 1.81 -14.75
CA THR A 115 -2.27 1.13 -13.59
C THR A 115 -3.00 1.51 -12.31
N TYR A 116 -3.32 2.79 -12.11
CA TYR A 116 -4.07 3.24 -10.94
C TYR A 116 -5.47 2.61 -10.89
N VAL A 117 -6.26 2.76 -11.96
CA VAL A 117 -7.64 2.22 -12.02
C VAL A 117 -7.65 0.71 -11.81
N ILE A 118 -6.79 -0.04 -12.50
CA ILE A 118 -6.71 -1.49 -12.35
C ILE A 118 -6.26 -1.86 -10.93
N SER A 119 -5.31 -1.13 -10.35
CA SER A 119 -4.83 -1.40 -8.98
C SER A 119 -5.90 -1.17 -7.91
N LEU A 120 -6.84 -0.23 -8.13
CA LEU A 120 -7.98 -0.01 -7.23
C LEU A 120 -8.94 -1.22 -7.19
N PHE A 121 -9.17 -1.89 -8.32
CA PHE A 121 -10.09 -3.04 -8.38
C PHE A 121 -9.40 -4.37 -8.04
N PHE A 122 -8.16 -4.53 -8.48
CA PHE A 122 -7.47 -5.83 -8.48
C PHE A 122 -6.39 -5.95 -7.41
N TRP A 123 -6.21 -4.94 -6.57
CA TRP A 123 -5.06 -4.78 -5.68
C TRP A 123 -3.74 -4.52 -6.44
N PRO A 124 -2.84 -3.68 -5.93
CA PRO A 124 -1.60 -3.33 -6.63
C PRO A 124 -0.68 -4.50 -6.97
N THR A 125 -0.60 -5.50 -6.09
CA THR A 125 0.33 -6.64 -6.21
C THR A 125 0.12 -7.47 -7.50
N PRO A 126 -1.10 -7.91 -7.86
CA PRO A 126 -1.34 -8.59 -9.14
C PRO A 126 -1.58 -7.64 -10.33
N ALA A 127 -2.05 -6.40 -10.10
CA ALA A 127 -2.32 -5.42 -11.15
C ALA A 127 -1.05 -4.92 -11.86
N VAL A 128 0.00 -4.61 -11.08
CA VAL A 128 1.26 -4.07 -11.60
C VAL A 128 1.93 -5.02 -12.61
N PRO A 129 2.13 -6.33 -12.32
CA PRO A 129 2.66 -7.28 -13.29
C PRO A 129 1.82 -7.39 -14.56
N LEU A 130 0.48 -7.42 -14.43
CA LEU A 130 -0.43 -7.52 -15.59
C LEU A 130 -0.26 -6.33 -16.54
N VAL A 131 -0.31 -5.11 -16.00
CA VAL A 131 -0.15 -3.89 -16.81
C VAL A 131 1.25 -3.82 -17.40
N SER A 132 2.29 -4.19 -16.64
CA SER A 132 3.67 -4.20 -17.15
C SER A 132 3.87 -5.23 -18.27
N ALA A 133 3.23 -6.41 -18.20
CA ALA A 133 3.38 -7.44 -19.22
C ALA A 133 2.67 -7.04 -20.54
N VAL A 134 1.55 -6.33 -20.44
CA VAL A 134 0.68 -6.04 -21.60
C VAL A 134 0.92 -4.64 -22.17
N LEU A 135 1.02 -3.59 -21.35
CA LEU A 135 1.05 -2.20 -21.83
C LEU A 135 2.43 -1.58 -21.86
N LEU A 136 3.36 -1.99 -21.00
CA LEU A 136 4.70 -1.40 -21.00
C LEU A 136 5.44 -1.56 -22.35
N PRO A 137 5.38 -2.71 -23.05
CA PRO A 137 6.00 -2.84 -24.37
C PRO A 137 5.38 -1.90 -25.41
N ALA A 138 4.06 -1.68 -25.36
CA ALA A 138 3.37 -0.75 -26.24
C ALA A 138 3.73 0.71 -25.94
N ALA A 139 3.86 1.06 -24.66
CA ALA A 139 4.30 2.39 -24.24
C ALA A 139 5.73 2.68 -24.70
N ILE A 140 6.63 1.70 -24.60
CA ILE A 140 8.02 1.82 -25.08
C ILE A 140 8.03 1.96 -26.61
N ALA A 141 7.22 1.18 -27.33
CA ALA A 141 7.09 1.31 -28.79
C ALA A 141 6.54 2.68 -29.22
N ALA A 142 5.70 3.32 -28.40
CA ALA A 142 5.21 4.68 -28.61
C ALA A 142 6.22 5.79 -28.25
N GLY A 143 7.44 5.44 -27.81
CA GLY A 143 8.52 6.38 -27.51
C GLY A 143 8.72 6.71 -26.02
N LEU A 144 8.06 6.01 -25.10
CA LEU A 144 8.31 6.18 -23.66
C LEU A 144 9.63 5.49 -23.25
N SER A 145 10.45 6.15 -22.44
CA SER A 145 11.62 5.50 -21.86
C SER A 145 11.20 4.38 -20.91
N PRO A 146 11.90 3.22 -20.89
CA PRO A 146 11.56 2.12 -19.97
C PRO A 146 11.54 2.55 -18.50
N LEU A 147 12.44 3.47 -18.12
CA LEU A 147 12.48 4.05 -16.78
C LEU A 147 11.22 4.88 -16.48
N GLY A 148 10.78 5.72 -17.43
CA GLY A 148 9.55 6.49 -17.28
C GLY A 148 8.31 5.59 -17.13
N GLY A 149 8.25 4.48 -17.87
CA GLY A 149 7.19 3.49 -17.71
C GLY A 149 7.21 2.81 -16.34
N ALA A 150 8.39 2.41 -15.84
CA ALA A 150 8.54 1.83 -14.51
C ALA A 150 8.12 2.81 -13.40
N VAL A 151 8.49 4.09 -13.52
CA VAL A 151 8.10 5.15 -12.58
C VAL A 151 6.59 5.36 -12.57
N ALA A 152 5.96 5.47 -13.75
CA ALA A 152 4.50 5.61 -13.86
C ALA A 152 3.77 4.45 -13.17
N ILE A 153 4.20 3.22 -13.42
CA ILE A 153 3.59 2.02 -12.84
C ILE A 153 3.81 1.96 -11.31
N ALA A 154 5.02 2.28 -10.84
CA ALA A 154 5.34 2.24 -9.42
C ALA A 154 4.54 3.29 -8.62
N ILE A 155 4.46 4.52 -9.13
CA ILE A 155 3.71 5.61 -8.49
C ILE A 155 2.22 5.28 -8.50
N ALA A 156 1.65 4.91 -9.65
CA ALA A 156 0.22 4.66 -9.78
C ALA A 156 -0.24 3.39 -9.04
N GLY A 157 0.56 2.33 -9.12
CA GLY A 157 0.22 1.03 -8.53
C GLY A 157 0.48 1.00 -7.02
N GLN A 158 1.75 1.08 -6.61
CA GLN A 158 2.12 0.90 -5.20
C GLN A 158 1.97 2.19 -4.39
N GLY A 159 2.19 3.36 -4.99
CA GLY A 159 2.07 4.64 -4.27
C GLY A 159 0.62 5.07 -4.07
N MET A 160 -0.06 5.39 -5.18
CA MET A 160 -1.38 6.02 -5.15
C MET A 160 -2.48 5.06 -4.71
N ALA A 161 -2.53 3.84 -5.26
CA ALA A 161 -3.63 2.91 -4.97
C ALA A 161 -3.57 2.28 -3.57
N LEU A 162 -2.42 2.32 -2.87
CA LEU A 162 -2.34 1.95 -1.45
C LEU A 162 -2.61 3.14 -0.51
N SER A 163 -2.55 4.37 -1.02
CA SER A 163 -2.80 5.59 -0.25
C SER A 163 -4.28 6.02 -0.25
N SER A 164 -5.10 5.44 -1.14
CA SER A 164 -6.54 5.70 -1.28
C SER A 164 -7.37 4.83 -0.36
#